data_AF-A0AA41ZPX1-F1
#
_entry.id   AF-A0AA41ZPX1-F1
#
_cell.length_a   1.000
_cell.length_b   1.000
_cell.length_c   1.000
_cell.angle_alpha   90.00
_cell.angle_beta   90.00
_cell.angle_gamma   90.00
#
_symmetry.space_group_name_H-M   'P 1'
#
loop_
_entity.id
_entity.type
_entity.pdbx_description
1 polymer ?
#
loop_
_entity_poly.entity_id
_entity_poly.type
_entity_poly.pdbx_seq_one_letter_code
_entity_poly.pdbx_strand_id
1 'polypeptide(L)'
;MTELRATLDDVIHTLQSGTGSFERLIACAGPPLSGLVERTCPEASDTTRELVVQDIFCLVHKNLGRQPASEWSGHDWIMLVAVRRINNYLDSIDSTAMAQWVDRIEQAIEQWLPIQGAPRYPVHTPHAATGDCQTLCHHLEISPASNVPAMLDQCLATRIRDIPLPSEAIERVMQEIDRHRPVRHGAAPMEEPAFKSLSDPSLAKATQRARWQYHIRDIFRQRVGEPAEDALFNLWYRHRNRRQRLEAMGLPRRSVEKTMGSRLSVSIVPGQLVQSISFPDKTERRRFANRFIWDGDWDTRLSEPRTGRQFQFIYDIWRHRADLTQSLTLADYQARIDQGRPLRSTHKGILLDSRERILTYLHVYRFYLEDMACFGLDAHQGKDAIGVAVTRHGQLTKINKGLHRIAMAQVLELAEIQVQVRSVHRGWWQQVTEHLPGSRALDQVGQALQKTLPATHPPSEHFSREKWRRKHQR
;
A
#
# COMPACT_ATOMS: atom_id res chain seq x y z
N MET A 1 15.69 31.51 -1.55
CA MET A 1 15.09 30.23 -1.08
C MET A 1 14.47 30.26 0.34
N THR A 2 15.07 30.95 1.31
CA THR A 2 14.64 30.97 2.72
C THR A 2 13.18 31.40 2.95
N GLU A 3 12.71 32.42 2.21
CA GLU A 3 11.33 32.92 2.31
C GLU A 3 10.29 31.88 1.82
N LEU A 4 10.59 31.16 0.74
CA LEU A 4 9.74 30.09 0.22
C LEU A 4 9.63 28.94 1.24
N ARG A 5 10.75 28.57 1.88
CA ARG A 5 10.79 27.54 2.93
C ARG A 5 9.90 27.91 4.11
N ALA A 6 10.07 29.12 4.66
CA ALA A 6 9.25 29.61 5.76
C ALA A 6 7.75 29.67 5.39
N THR A 7 7.44 30.08 4.16
CA THR A 7 6.06 30.13 3.66
C THR A 7 5.46 28.73 3.56
N LEU A 8 6.19 27.74 3.04
CA LEU A 8 5.70 26.37 2.92
C LEU A 8 5.54 25.69 4.28
N ASP A 9 6.42 25.99 5.24
CA ASP A 9 6.29 25.49 6.61
C ASP A 9 5.01 26.03 7.27
N ASP A 10 4.71 27.33 7.12
CA ASP A 10 3.44 27.95 7.57
C ASP A 10 2.22 27.31 6.89
N VAL A 11 2.27 27.12 5.57
CA VAL A 11 1.16 26.53 4.82
C VAL A 11 0.91 25.08 5.24
N ILE A 12 1.95 24.27 5.41
CA ILE A 12 1.83 22.88 5.86
C ILE A 12 1.27 22.81 7.28
N HIS A 13 1.78 23.65 8.19
CA HIS A 13 1.28 23.73 9.56
C HIS A 13 -0.21 24.11 9.60
N THR A 14 -0.61 25.13 8.83
CA THR A 14 -2.03 25.54 8.77
C THR A 14 -2.94 24.48 8.12
N LEU A 15 -2.43 23.71 7.16
CA LEU A 15 -3.15 22.56 6.59
C LEU A 15 -3.34 21.44 7.61
N GLN A 16 -2.32 21.13 8.41
CA GLN A 16 -2.38 20.11 9.47
C GLN A 16 -3.33 20.51 10.60
N SER A 17 -3.41 21.80 10.95
CA SER A 17 -4.39 22.32 11.93
C SER A 17 -5.81 22.45 11.36
N GLY A 18 -6.00 22.22 10.06
CA GLY A 18 -7.30 22.35 9.39
C GLY A 18 -7.76 23.80 9.18
N THR A 19 -6.87 24.78 9.35
CA THR A 19 -7.15 26.22 9.19
C THR A 19 -6.68 26.79 7.84
N GLY A 20 -5.85 26.04 7.10
CA GLY A 20 -5.32 26.43 5.79
C GLY A 20 -6.13 25.93 4.60
N SER A 21 -5.93 26.56 3.43
CA SER A 21 -6.43 26.09 2.13
C SER A 21 -5.31 25.42 1.34
N PHE A 22 -5.62 24.29 0.71
CA PHE A 22 -4.68 23.58 -0.15
C PHE A 22 -4.32 24.37 -1.42
N GLU A 23 -5.19 25.29 -1.85
CA GLU A 23 -4.93 26.20 -2.96
C GLU A 23 -3.69 27.07 -2.69
N ARG A 24 -3.50 27.51 -1.43
CA ARG A 24 -2.32 28.28 -1.02
C ARG A 24 -1.04 27.46 -1.18
N LEU A 25 -1.10 26.15 -0.88
CA LEU A 25 0.02 25.25 -1.10
C LEU A 25 0.35 25.10 -2.58
N ILE A 26 -0.65 24.93 -3.44
CA ILE A 26 -0.45 24.84 -4.89
C ILE A 26 0.13 26.13 -5.44
N ALA A 27 -0.40 27.29 -5.02
CA ALA A 27 0.10 28.58 -5.46
C ALA A 27 1.58 28.79 -5.08
N CYS A 28 1.99 28.37 -3.88
CA CYS A 28 3.37 28.53 -3.41
C CYS A 28 4.34 27.47 -3.97
N ALA A 29 3.95 26.19 -3.98
CA ALA A 29 4.83 25.08 -4.37
C ALA A 29 4.72 24.69 -5.86
N GLY A 30 3.67 25.13 -6.55
CA GLY A 30 3.37 24.70 -7.92
C GLY A 30 4.43 25.10 -8.94
N PRO A 31 4.75 26.40 -9.09
CA PRO A 31 5.80 26.84 -9.99
C PRO A 31 7.18 26.19 -9.75
N PRO A 32 7.71 26.10 -8.51
CA PRO A 32 9.01 25.44 -8.29
C PRO A 32 8.97 23.93 -8.57
N LEU A 33 7.87 23.24 -8.26
CA LEU A 33 7.71 21.81 -8.58
C LEU A 33 7.60 21.58 -10.10
N SER A 34 6.87 22.43 -10.81
CA SER A 34 6.76 22.36 -12.27
C SER A 34 8.15 22.55 -12.92
N GLY A 35 8.89 23.57 -12.49
CA GLY A 35 10.25 23.80 -12.97
C GLY A 35 11.22 22.66 -12.62
N LEU A 36 11.04 22.00 -11.46
CA LEU A 36 11.81 20.79 -11.12
C LEU A 36 11.50 19.67 -12.10
N VAL A 37 10.23 19.33 -12.30
CA VAL A 37 9.79 18.25 -13.19
C VAL A 37 10.21 18.52 -14.64
N GLU A 38 10.15 19.75 -15.11
CA GLU A 38 10.62 20.13 -16.45
C GLU A 38 12.12 19.87 -16.63
N ARG A 39 12.95 20.23 -15.64
CA ARG A 39 14.40 20.00 -15.69
C ARG A 39 14.77 18.52 -15.54
N THR A 40 14.03 17.76 -14.72
CA THR A 40 14.30 16.34 -14.47
C THR A 40 13.65 15.42 -15.49
N CYS A 41 12.65 15.88 -16.23
CA CYS A 41 11.92 15.08 -17.22
C CYS A 41 11.72 15.84 -18.55
N PRO A 42 12.78 16.37 -19.20
CA PRO A 42 12.68 17.12 -20.46
C PRO A 42 12.04 16.32 -21.60
N GLU A 43 12.22 15.00 -21.62
CA GLU A 43 11.65 14.12 -22.65
C GLU A 43 10.15 13.84 -22.43
N ALA A 44 9.61 14.17 -21.25
CA ALA A 44 8.21 13.97 -20.96
C ALA A 44 7.36 15.03 -21.66
N SER A 45 6.23 14.59 -22.24
CA SER A 45 5.23 15.53 -22.79
C SER A 45 4.72 16.48 -21.71
N ASP A 46 4.25 17.67 -22.11
CA ASP A 46 3.71 18.66 -21.17
C ASP A 46 2.61 18.06 -20.28
N THR A 47 1.70 17.27 -20.88
CA THR A 47 0.65 16.55 -20.15
C THR A 47 1.22 15.60 -19.11
N THR A 48 2.31 14.90 -19.43
CA THR A 48 2.93 13.96 -18.48
C THR A 48 3.60 14.71 -17.33
N ARG A 49 4.28 15.82 -17.61
CA ARG A 49 4.88 16.68 -16.58
C ARG A 49 3.81 17.25 -15.65
N GLU A 50 2.70 17.73 -16.20
CA GLU A 50 1.54 18.21 -15.44
C GLU A 50 0.99 17.11 -14.52
N LEU A 51 0.81 15.89 -15.04
CA LEU A 51 0.33 14.75 -14.25
C LEU A 51 1.28 14.38 -13.10
N VAL A 52 2.61 14.47 -13.32
CA VAL A 52 3.59 14.21 -12.25
C VAL A 52 3.45 15.27 -11.14
N VAL A 53 3.34 16.55 -11.48
CA VAL A 53 3.12 17.63 -10.49
C VAL A 53 1.81 17.43 -9.73
N GLN A 54 0.74 17.08 -10.43
CA GLN A 54 -0.56 16.78 -9.83
C GLN A 54 -0.49 15.59 -8.86
N ASP A 55 0.19 14.50 -9.25
CA ASP A 55 0.40 13.33 -8.39
C ASP A 55 1.16 13.73 -7.11
N ILE A 56 2.18 14.59 -7.22
CA ILE A 56 2.94 15.10 -6.06
C ILE A 56 2.00 15.79 -5.07
N PHE A 57 1.14 16.71 -5.54
CA PHE A 57 0.19 17.38 -4.66
C PHE A 57 -0.83 16.42 -4.03
N CYS A 58 -1.33 15.44 -4.80
CA CYS A 58 -2.24 14.43 -4.27
C CYS A 58 -1.58 13.58 -3.18
N LEU A 59 -0.31 13.20 -3.37
CA LEU A 59 0.51 12.46 -2.41
C LEU A 59 0.75 13.29 -1.14
N VAL A 60 1.13 14.56 -1.29
CA VAL A 60 1.30 15.51 -0.18
C VAL A 60 0.00 15.63 0.60
N HIS A 61 -1.12 15.97 -0.04
CA HIS A 61 -2.41 16.12 0.62
C HIS A 61 -2.82 14.87 1.42
N LYS A 62 -2.76 13.69 0.78
CA LYS A 62 -3.17 12.44 1.40
C LYS A 62 -2.31 12.08 2.63
N ASN A 63 -1.05 12.49 2.63
CA ASN A 63 -0.07 12.12 3.65
C ASN A 63 0.34 13.27 4.58
N LEU A 64 -0.39 14.40 4.58
CA LEU A 64 -0.12 15.54 5.47
C LEU A 64 0.03 15.13 6.95
N GLY A 65 -0.78 14.18 7.42
CA GLY A 65 -0.72 13.67 8.80
C GLY A 65 0.45 12.71 9.08
N ARG A 66 1.26 12.35 8.08
CA ARG A 66 2.44 11.50 8.22
C ARG A 66 3.75 12.27 8.21
N GLN A 67 3.72 13.59 8.00
CA GLN A 67 4.95 14.38 8.05
C GLN A 67 5.57 14.27 9.46
N PRO A 68 6.84 13.88 9.59
CA PRO A 68 7.54 13.88 10.86
C PRO A 68 7.82 15.33 11.31
N ALA A 69 6.94 15.87 12.15
CA ALA A 69 6.95 17.28 12.58
C ALA A 69 8.28 17.72 13.24
N SER A 70 9.06 16.79 13.79
CA SER A 70 10.31 17.10 14.51
C SER A 70 11.57 17.06 13.64
N GLU A 71 11.51 16.49 12.44
CA GLU A 71 12.71 16.17 11.65
C GLU A 71 12.80 16.95 10.33
N TRP A 72 11.65 17.35 9.75
CA TRP A 72 11.61 17.91 8.40
C TRP A 72 10.75 19.18 8.36
N SER A 73 11.30 20.23 7.76
CA SER A 73 10.51 21.37 7.32
C SER A 73 9.47 20.90 6.28
N GLY A 74 8.33 21.57 6.21
CA GLY A 74 7.27 21.31 5.23
C GLY A 74 7.79 21.36 3.79
N HIS A 75 8.67 22.32 3.49
CA HIS A 75 9.38 22.37 2.21
C HIS A 75 10.18 21.08 1.95
N ASP A 76 11.03 20.66 2.88
CA ASP A 76 11.91 19.50 2.67
C ASP A 76 11.10 18.21 2.49
N TRP A 77 10.00 18.09 3.23
CA TRP A 77 9.08 16.98 3.07
C TRP A 77 8.38 16.97 1.71
N ILE A 78 7.88 18.11 1.22
CA ILE A 78 7.29 18.20 -0.13
C ILE A 78 8.33 17.84 -1.19
N MET A 79 9.57 18.31 -1.04
CA MET A 79 10.65 18.02 -1.97
C MET A 79 11.01 16.53 -1.97
N LEU A 80 11.03 15.87 -0.81
CA LEU A 80 11.19 14.42 -0.74
C LEU A 80 10.10 13.68 -1.53
N VAL A 81 8.84 14.09 -1.35
CA VAL A 81 7.71 13.49 -2.08
C VAL A 81 7.89 13.71 -3.59
N ALA A 82 8.28 14.92 -4.00
CA ALA A 82 8.54 15.25 -5.39
C ALA A 82 9.64 14.39 -6.00
N VAL A 83 10.80 14.30 -5.34
CA VAL A 83 11.94 13.49 -5.80
C VAL A 83 11.56 12.02 -5.91
N ARG A 84 10.88 11.45 -4.90
CA ARG A 84 10.44 10.05 -4.96
C ARG A 84 9.47 9.80 -6.11
N ARG A 85 8.49 10.69 -6.32
CA ARG A 85 7.52 10.57 -7.40
C ARG A 85 8.16 10.69 -8.78
N ILE A 86 9.09 11.64 -8.95
CA ILE A 86 9.86 11.81 -10.18
C ILE A 86 10.69 10.57 -10.46
N ASN A 87 11.40 10.04 -9.45
CA ASN A 87 12.19 8.82 -9.60
C ASN A 87 11.32 7.63 -10.07
N ASN A 88 10.16 7.43 -9.44
CA ASN A 88 9.23 6.38 -9.85
C ASN A 88 8.76 6.53 -11.30
N TYR A 89 8.57 7.76 -11.79
CA TYR A 89 8.25 8.03 -13.19
C TYR A 89 9.44 7.70 -14.10
N LEU A 90 10.65 8.14 -13.75
CA LEU A 90 11.85 7.88 -14.54
C LEU A 90 12.15 6.38 -14.64
N ASP A 91 11.96 5.63 -13.56
CA ASP A 91 12.06 4.16 -13.51
C ASP A 91 11.07 3.47 -14.47
N SER A 92 10.08 4.19 -15.01
CA SER A 92 9.04 3.62 -15.88
C SER A 92 9.26 3.87 -17.37
N ILE A 93 10.12 4.82 -17.75
CA ILE A 93 10.26 5.25 -19.14
C ILE A 93 11.41 4.59 -19.90
N ASP A 94 12.49 4.14 -19.24
CA ASP A 94 13.48 3.15 -19.73
C ASP A 94 14.65 3.05 -18.72
N SER A 95 15.17 1.84 -18.50
CA SER A 95 16.34 1.54 -17.68
C SER A 95 17.63 2.21 -18.17
N THR A 96 17.79 2.39 -19.48
CA THR A 96 19.01 2.98 -20.07
C THR A 96 19.15 4.47 -19.75
N ALA A 97 18.02 5.15 -19.59
CA ALA A 97 18.00 6.56 -19.22
C ALA A 97 18.40 6.75 -17.74
N MET A 98 18.10 5.78 -16.87
CA MET A 98 18.31 5.85 -15.42
C MET A 98 19.73 6.24 -15.00
N ALA A 99 20.75 5.69 -15.66
CA ALA A 99 22.15 5.98 -15.31
C ALA A 99 22.51 7.45 -15.53
N GLN A 100 22.01 8.08 -16.60
CA GLN A 100 22.22 9.50 -16.85
C GLN A 100 21.37 10.39 -15.92
N TRP A 101 20.35 9.82 -15.27
CA TRP A 101 19.44 10.54 -14.39
C TRP A 101 19.92 10.64 -12.95
N VAL A 102 20.57 9.61 -12.42
CA VAL A 102 21.13 9.64 -11.06
C VAL A 102 22.04 10.87 -10.92
N ASP A 103 22.94 11.07 -11.88
CA ASP A 103 23.83 12.23 -11.93
C ASP A 103 23.08 13.59 -11.95
N ARG A 104 21.95 13.66 -12.69
CA ARG A 104 21.14 14.90 -12.78
C ARG A 104 20.33 15.18 -11.52
N ILE A 105 19.83 14.14 -10.85
CA ILE A 105 19.09 14.27 -9.59
C ILE A 105 20.06 14.67 -8.49
N GLU A 106 21.24 14.06 -8.41
CA GLU A 106 22.28 14.45 -7.46
C GLU A 106 22.67 15.92 -7.67
N GLN A 107 22.92 16.36 -8.92
CA GLN A 107 23.19 17.76 -9.22
C GLN A 107 22.02 18.70 -8.85
N ALA A 108 20.77 18.31 -9.13
CA ALA A 108 19.60 19.11 -8.80
C ALA A 108 19.37 19.18 -7.28
N ILE A 109 19.60 18.09 -6.55
CA ILE A 109 19.54 18.03 -5.08
C ILE A 109 20.66 18.89 -4.49
N GLU A 110 21.90 18.79 -4.98
CA GLU A 110 23.04 19.60 -4.54
C GLU A 110 22.80 21.10 -4.76
N GLN A 111 22.15 21.47 -5.87
CA GLN A 111 21.79 22.85 -6.17
C GLN A 111 20.67 23.39 -5.25
N TRP A 112 19.83 22.54 -4.67
CA TRP A 112 18.63 22.94 -3.92
C TRP A 112 18.70 22.71 -2.41
N LEU A 113 19.49 21.73 -1.96
CA LEU A 113 19.57 21.25 -0.59
C LEU A 113 21.04 21.28 -0.13
N PRO A 114 21.57 22.40 0.38
CA PRO A 114 22.82 22.39 1.12
C PRO A 114 22.56 21.79 2.52
N ILE A 115 22.20 20.52 2.58
CA ILE A 115 21.98 19.83 3.87
C ILE A 115 23.30 19.20 4.30
N GLN A 116 23.97 19.81 5.27
CA GLN A 116 24.94 19.10 6.10
C GLN A 116 24.18 18.22 7.11
N GLY A 117 24.32 16.89 6.99
CA GLY A 117 23.97 15.96 8.07
C GLY A 117 22.60 15.26 8.03
N ALA A 118 21.92 15.17 6.88
CA ALA A 118 20.71 14.34 6.78
C ALA A 118 21.02 12.84 6.98
N PRO A 119 20.22 12.09 7.76
CA PRO A 119 20.34 10.63 7.81
C PRO A 119 20.05 10.05 6.43
N ARG A 120 21.03 9.33 5.86
CA ARG A 120 20.85 8.56 4.62
C ARG A 120 19.90 7.41 4.90
N TYR A 121 18.64 7.54 4.49
CA TYR A 121 17.78 6.37 4.30
C TYR A 121 18.30 5.59 3.08
N PRO A 122 18.27 4.25 3.10
CA PRO A 122 18.64 3.47 1.93
C PRO A 122 17.67 3.83 0.80
N VAL A 123 18.18 4.54 -0.22
CA VAL A 123 17.53 4.62 -1.52
C VAL A 123 17.47 3.18 -2.03
N HIS A 124 16.28 2.66 -2.23
CA HIS A 124 16.10 1.36 -2.85
C HIS A 124 16.61 1.43 -4.28
N THR A 125 17.88 1.07 -4.51
CA THR A 125 18.39 0.80 -5.85
C THR A 125 17.72 -0.50 -6.33
N PRO A 126 16.93 -0.49 -7.41
CA PRO A 126 16.35 -1.71 -7.94
C PRO A 126 17.47 -2.63 -8.42
N HIS A 127 17.53 -3.84 -7.87
CA HIS A 127 18.43 -4.89 -8.34
C HIS A 127 17.87 -5.49 -9.63
N ALA A 128 18.21 -4.87 -10.77
CA ALA A 128 17.99 -5.45 -12.08
C ALA A 128 19.11 -5.08 -13.06
N ALA A 129 20.32 -5.57 -12.81
CA ALA A 129 21.26 -6.09 -13.81
C ALA A 129 22.55 -6.54 -13.09
N THR A 130 22.89 -7.81 -13.21
CA THR A 130 24.19 -8.36 -12.84
C THR A 130 25.30 -7.71 -13.65
N GLY A 131 26.24 -7.03 -12.98
CA GLY A 131 27.51 -6.56 -13.55
C GLY A 131 28.02 -5.26 -12.90
N ASP A 132 28.98 -5.39 -11.96
CA ASP A 132 29.98 -4.40 -11.58
C ASP A 132 29.54 -2.97 -11.17
N CYS A 133 28.76 -2.84 -10.10
CA CYS A 133 28.57 -1.54 -9.40
C CYS A 133 28.62 -1.65 -7.85
N GLN A 134 29.41 -2.58 -7.30
CA GLN A 134 29.57 -2.72 -5.84
C GLN A 134 30.81 -2.02 -5.23
N THR A 135 31.65 -1.36 -6.03
CA THR A 135 32.96 -0.87 -5.55
C THR A 135 33.01 0.63 -5.20
N LEU A 136 31.87 1.34 -5.14
CA LEU A 136 31.85 2.80 -5.01
C LEU A 136 31.08 3.34 -3.80
N CYS A 137 31.14 2.65 -2.66
CA CYS A 137 30.59 3.15 -1.40
C CYS A 137 31.57 3.23 -0.22
N HIS A 138 32.90 3.06 -0.43
CA HIS A 138 33.83 2.99 0.71
C HIS A 138 34.92 4.05 0.87
N HIS A 139 35.01 5.07 0.02
CA HIS A 139 35.93 6.19 0.29
C HIS A 139 35.26 7.52 0.01
N LEU A 140 35.18 8.37 1.05
CA LEU A 140 35.35 9.83 0.98
C LEU A 140 35.20 10.40 2.41
N GLU A 141 36.34 10.55 3.09
CA GLU A 141 36.52 11.48 4.21
C GLU A 141 36.99 12.82 3.60
N ILE A 142 36.18 13.91 3.63
CA ILE A 142 36.71 15.26 3.38
C ILE A 142 36.01 16.32 4.27
N SER A 143 36.87 17.20 4.82
CA SER A 143 36.66 18.38 5.69
C SER A 143 36.14 19.62 4.92
N PRO A 144 35.72 20.73 5.59
CA PRO A 144 34.95 21.81 4.97
C PRO A 144 35.81 23.01 4.52
N ALA A 145 35.51 23.55 3.33
CA ALA A 145 35.45 24.98 3.01
C ALA A 145 35.36 25.20 1.49
N SER A 146 34.29 25.85 1.00
CA SER A 146 34.41 27.01 0.09
C SER A 146 33.05 27.53 -0.38
N ASN A 147 32.95 28.85 -0.40
CA ASN A 147 31.82 29.70 -0.75
C ASN A 147 31.34 29.55 -2.20
N VAL A 148 30.08 29.19 -2.42
CA VAL A 148 29.30 29.60 -3.60
C VAL A 148 27.79 29.75 -3.25
N PRO A 149 27.29 30.93 -2.86
CA PRO A 149 25.82 31.13 -2.79
C PRO A 149 25.23 32.34 -3.55
N ALA A 150 26.02 33.26 -4.12
CA ALA A 150 25.45 34.54 -4.56
C ALA A 150 24.79 34.55 -5.96
N MET A 151 25.15 33.64 -6.87
CA MET A 151 24.69 33.68 -8.28
C MET A 151 23.39 32.89 -8.52
N LEU A 152 23.08 31.92 -7.65
CA LEU A 152 21.97 30.98 -7.83
C LEU A 152 20.62 31.55 -7.31
N ASP A 153 20.65 32.32 -6.21
CA ASP A 153 19.46 32.99 -5.67
C ASP A 153 18.90 34.04 -6.65
N GLN A 154 19.73 34.61 -7.53
CA GLN A 154 19.31 35.66 -8.47
C GLN A 154 18.64 35.13 -9.75
N CYS A 155 19.01 33.92 -10.21
CA CYS A 155 18.34 33.25 -11.33
C CYS A 155 17.01 32.58 -10.94
N LEU A 156 16.87 32.12 -9.69
CA LEU A 156 15.66 31.46 -9.20
C LEU A 156 14.56 32.48 -8.82
N ALA A 157 14.95 33.66 -8.31
CA ALA A 157 13.99 34.72 -7.98
C ALA A 157 13.32 35.37 -9.20
N THR A 158 13.96 35.31 -10.38
CA THR A 158 13.49 36.00 -11.59
C THR A 158 12.68 35.13 -12.55
N ARG A 159 12.70 33.80 -12.45
CA ARG A 159 11.89 32.90 -13.32
C ARG A 159 10.70 32.23 -12.62
N ILE A 160 10.69 32.12 -11.30
CA ILE A 160 9.65 31.39 -10.56
C ILE A 160 8.41 32.27 -10.25
N ARG A 161 8.55 33.61 -10.32
CA ARG A 161 7.47 34.53 -9.91
C ARG A 161 6.33 34.70 -10.93
N ASP A 162 6.53 34.34 -12.19
CA ASP A 162 5.62 34.73 -13.28
C ASP A 162 4.98 33.57 -14.05
N ILE A 163 5.02 32.33 -13.52
CA ILE A 163 4.29 31.20 -14.09
C ILE A 163 3.06 30.92 -13.23
N PRO A 164 1.92 31.61 -13.46
CA PRO A 164 0.67 31.20 -12.83
C PRO A 164 0.35 29.79 -13.33
N LEU A 165 0.13 28.85 -12.41
CA LEU A 165 -0.60 27.65 -12.77
C LEU A 165 -1.96 28.10 -13.31
N PRO A 166 -2.37 27.67 -14.51
CA PRO A 166 -3.71 27.99 -15.03
C PRO A 166 -4.75 27.59 -13.98
N SER A 167 -5.77 28.42 -13.76
CA SER A 167 -6.83 28.12 -12.78
C SER A 167 -7.44 26.73 -12.99
N GLU A 168 -7.47 26.26 -14.25
CA GLU A 168 -7.89 24.92 -14.63
C GLU A 168 -7.00 23.81 -14.05
N ALA A 169 -5.68 23.99 -13.98
CA ALA A 169 -4.76 23.02 -13.39
C ALA A 169 -4.98 22.89 -11.86
N ILE A 170 -5.23 24.02 -11.19
CA ILE A 170 -5.58 24.03 -9.76
C ILE A 170 -6.90 23.27 -9.53
N GLU A 171 -7.91 23.53 -10.36
CA GLU A 171 -9.19 22.83 -10.29
C GLU A 171 -9.04 21.32 -10.52
N ARG A 172 -8.25 20.90 -11.52
CA ARG A 172 -7.93 19.48 -11.76
C ARG A 172 -7.27 18.82 -10.55
N VAL A 173 -6.29 19.49 -9.93
CA VAL A 173 -5.63 18.99 -8.71
C VAL A 173 -6.63 18.88 -7.56
N MET A 174 -7.51 19.87 -7.37
CA MET A 174 -8.57 19.82 -6.35
C MET A 174 -9.53 18.66 -6.57
N GLN A 175 -9.98 18.46 -7.81
CA GLN A 175 -10.85 17.34 -8.16
C GLN A 175 -10.18 15.99 -7.88
N GLU A 176 -8.87 15.85 -8.13
CA GLU A 176 -8.14 14.61 -7.84
C GLU A 176 -7.86 14.41 -6.34
N ILE A 177 -7.59 15.49 -5.62
CA ILE A 177 -7.47 15.49 -4.16
C ILE A 177 -8.77 15.02 -3.51
N ASP A 178 -9.92 15.51 -3.98
CA ASP A 178 -11.22 15.08 -3.49
C ASP A 178 -11.50 13.60 -3.81
N ARG A 179 -11.03 13.09 -4.96
CA ARG A 179 -11.08 11.66 -5.28
C ARG A 179 -10.22 10.84 -4.32
N HIS A 180 -9.05 11.34 -3.94
CA HIS A 180 -8.09 10.61 -3.11
C HIS A 180 -8.16 10.90 -1.61
N ARG A 181 -9.14 11.70 -1.18
CA ARG A 181 -9.33 12.07 0.22
C ARG A 181 -9.40 10.82 1.11
N PRO A 182 -8.60 10.73 2.18
CA PRO A 182 -8.56 9.55 3.02
C PRO A 182 -9.93 9.26 3.64
N VAL A 183 -10.29 7.98 3.68
CA VAL A 183 -11.52 7.54 4.32
C VAL A 183 -11.38 7.71 5.82
N ARG A 184 -12.24 8.53 6.43
CA ARG A 184 -12.33 8.56 7.90
C ARG A 184 -12.71 7.16 8.40
N HIS A 185 -11.93 6.63 9.35
CA HIS A 185 -12.24 5.37 10.03
C HIS A 185 -13.66 5.45 10.61
N GLY A 186 -14.60 4.67 10.05
CA GLY A 186 -16.01 4.71 10.42
C GLY A 186 -16.98 4.88 9.26
N ALA A 187 -16.51 5.29 8.06
CA ALA A 187 -17.34 5.22 6.86
C ALA A 187 -17.76 3.76 6.62
N ALA A 188 -19.00 3.57 6.15
CA ALA A 188 -19.49 2.24 5.80
C ALA A 188 -18.44 1.56 4.88
N PRO A 189 -18.05 0.30 5.13
CA PRO A 189 -16.87 -0.33 4.54
C PRO A 189 -16.99 -0.66 3.04
N MET A 190 -17.87 0.05 2.33
CA MET A 190 -18.28 -0.14 0.96
C MET A 190 -18.02 1.11 0.08
N GLU A 191 -17.71 2.27 0.68
CA GLU A 191 -17.42 3.50 -0.06
C GLU A 191 -15.94 3.88 0.10
N GLU A 192 -15.12 3.43 -0.85
CA GLU A 192 -13.78 3.97 -1.06
C GLU A 192 -13.95 5.20 -1.98
N PRO A 193 -13.70 6.45 -1.51
CA PRO A 193 -13.92 7.69 -2.24
C PRO A 193 -13.26 7.70 -3.63
N ALA A 194 -12.09 7.05 -3.75
CA ALA A 194 -11.36 6.91 -5.00
C ALA A 194 -12.16 6.20 -6.10
N PHE A 195 -13.16 5.38 -5.75
CA PHE A 195 -14.02 4.70 -6.72
C PHE A 195 -15.38 5.40 -6.92
N LYS A 196 -15.59 6.59 -6.33
CA LYS A 196 -16.87 7.30 -6.44
C LYS A 196 -17.20 7.69 -7.88
N SER A 197 -16.21 8.16 -8.65
CA SER A 197 -16.36 8.46 -10.09
C SER A 197 -16.72 7.24 -10.94
N LEU A 198 -16.41 6.05 -10.43
CA LEU A 198 -16.73 4.77 -11.08
C LEU A 198 -18.07 4.18 -10.64
N SER A 199 -18.82 4.88 -9.78
CA SER A 199 -20.16 4.45 -9.41
C SER A 199 -21.12 4.61 -10.58
N ASP A 200 -21.96 3.61 -10.82
CA ASP A 200 -22.94 3.64 -11.91
C ASP A 200 -24.39 3.65 -11.38
N PRO A 201 -25.28 4.53 -11.87
CA PRO A 201 -26.68 4.60 -11.42
C PRO A 201 -27.45 3.29 -11.61
N SER A 202 -27.15 2.49 -12.64
CA SER A 202 -27.81 1.20 -12.88
C SER A 202 -27.55 0.19 -11.75
N LEU A 203 -26.42 0.33 -11.05
CA LEU A 203 -26.04 -0.51 -9.92
C LEU A 203 -26.54 0.02 -8.57
N ALA A 204 -27.19 1.19 -8.52
CA ALA A 204 -27.57 1.84 -7.26
C ALA A 204 -28.43 0.95 -6.35
N LYS A 205 -29.49 0.33 -6.91
CA LYS A 205 -30.38 -0.57 -6.15
C LYS A 205 -29.65 -1.81 -5.63
N ALA A 206 -28.78 -2.41 -6.45
CA ALA A 206 -27.99 -3.58 -6.05
C ALA A 206 -26.99 -3.21 -4.94
N THR A 207 -26.35 -2.05 -5.08
CA THR A 207 -25.41 -1.50 -4.10
C THR A 207 -26.11 -1.21 -2.77
N GLN A 208 -27.29 -0.57 -2.80
CA GLN A 208 -28.08 -0.29 -1.60
C GLN A 208 -28.53 -1.58 -0.89
N ARG A 209 -28.99 -2.60 -1.63
CA ARG A 209 -29.30 -3.92 -1.07
C ARG A 209 -28.08 -4.56 -0.41
N ALA A 210 -26.93 -4.53 -1.06
CA ALA A 210 -25.69 -5.06 -0.51
C ALA A 210 -25.25 -4.31 0.77
N ARG A 211 -25.45 -2.99 0.83
CA ARG A 211 -25.20 -2.17 2.02
C ARG A 211 -26.15 -2.54 3.15
N TRP A 212 -27.45 -2.64 2.88
CA TRP A 212 -28.43 -3.03 3.88
C TRP A 212 -28.15 -4.42 4.46
N GLN A 213 -27.85 -5.41 3.60
CA GLN A 213 -27.42 -6.74 4.04
C GLN A 213 -26.15 -6.69 4.89
N TYR A 214 -25.18 -5.86 4.51
CA TYR A 214 -23.98 -5.64 5.29
C TYR A 214 -24.33 -5.09 6.69
N HIS A 215 -25.15 -4.04 6.76
CA HIS A 215 -25.53 -3.38 8.01
C HIS A 215 -26.29 -4.32 8.94
N ILE A 216 -27.25 -5.09 8.45
CA ILE A 216 -27.97 -6.07 9.27
C ILE A 216 -27.00 -7.10 9.86
N ARG A 217 -26.11 -7.64 9.02
CA ARG A 217 -25.12 -8.60 9.48
C ARG A 217 -24.17 -7.96 10.50
N ASP A 218 -23.78 -6.72 10.29
CA ASP A 218 -22.89 -5.96 11.19
C ASP A 218 -23.56 -5.70 12.55
N ILE A 219 -24.84 -5.31 12.55
CA ILE A 219 -25.64 -5.13 13.77
C ILE A 219 -25.78 -6.45 14.52
N PHE A 220 -26.19 -7.53 13.84
CA PHE A 220 -26.30 -8.85 14.47
C PHE A 220 -24.94 -9.30 15.05
N ARG A 221 -23.87 -9.06 14.30
CA ARG A 221 -22.50 -9.36 14.73
C ARG A 221 -22.12 -8.59 15.99
N GLN A 222 -22.35 -7.28 16.05
CA GLN A 222 -21.99 -6.44 17.20
C GLN A 222 -22.90 -6.69 18.42
N ARG A 223 -24.19 -6.95 18.21
CA ARG A 223 -25.19 -7.08 19.29
C ARG A 223 -25.28 -8.49 19.87
N VAL A 224 -25.03 -9.52 19.08
CA VAL A 224 -25.21 -10.92 19.48
C VAL A 224 -23.90 -11.69 19.35
N GLY A 225 -23.28 -11.63 18.17
CA GLY A 225 -22.09 -12.44 17.87
C GLY A 225 -20.89 -12.13 18.78
N GLU A 226 -20.46 -10.87 18.82
CA GLU A 226 -19.29 -10.43 19.58
C GLU A 226 -19.47 -10.60 21.10
N PRO A 227 -20.61 -10.26 21.73
CA PRO A 227 -20.83 -10.56 23.14
C PRO A 227 -20.79 -12.06 23.47
N ALA A 228 -21.35 -12.91 22.60
CA ALA A 228 -21.30 -14.36 22.80
C ALA A 228 -19.88 -14.92 22.62
N GLU A 229 -19.15 -14.45 21.60
CA GLU A 229 -17.73 -14.76 21.38
C GLU A 229 -16.89 -14.34 22.59
N ASP A 230 -17.07 -13.11 23.09
CA ASP A 230 -16.35 -12.58 24.25
C ASP A 230 -16.70 -13.36 25.53
N ALA A 231 -17.96 -13.78 25.72
CA ALA A 231 -18.35 -14.61 26.86
C ALA A 231 -17.67 -15.99 26.83
N LEU A 232 -17.68 -16.66 25.68
CA LEU A 232 -17.00 -17.95 25.50
C LEU A 232 -15.49 -17.82 25.68
N PHE A 233 -14.89 -16.78 25.11
CA PHE A 233 -13.48 -16.49 25.28
C PHE A 233 -13.12 -16.19 26.74
N ASN A 234 -13.92 -15.41 27.46
CA ASN A 234 -13.71 -15.12 28.89
C ASN A 234 -13.80 -16.38 29.77
N LEU A 235 -14.67 -17.34 29.43
CA LEU A 235 -14.73 -18.63 30.12
C LEU A 235 -13.44 -19.43 29.93
N TRP A 236 -12.87 -19.43 28.73
CA TRP A 236 -11.58 -20.05 28.45
C TRP A 236 -10.42 -19.29 29.13
N TYR A 237 -10.43 -17.96 29.05
CA TYR A 237 -9.37 -17.08 29.58
C TYR A 237 -9.24 -17.17 31.11
N ARG A 238 -10.36 -17.26 31.85
CA ARG A 238 -10.40 -17.34 33.33
C ARG A 238 -10.23 -18.77 33.90
N HIS A 239 -9.72 -19.71 33.12
CA HIS A 239 -9.40 -21.08 33.56
C HIS A 239 -10.57 -21.90 34.13
N ARG A 240 -11.81 -21.69 33.68
CA ARG A 240 -12.96 -22.46 34.18
C ARG A 240 -13.04 -23.87 33.57
N ASN A 241 -13.83 -24.75 34.19
CA ASN A 241 -14.14 -26.08 33.68
C ASN A 241 -14.59 -26.00 32.21
N ARG A 242 -14.16 -26.94 31.35
CA ARG A 242 -14.39 -27.04 29.88
C ARG A 242 -13.43 -26.29 28.95
N ARG A 243 -12.28 -25.79 29.44
CA ARG A 243 -11.26 -25.13 28.59
C ARG A 243 -10.86 -25.92 27.33
N GLN A 244 -10.64 -27.22 27.47
CA GLN A 244 -10.21 -28.10 26.38
C GLN A 244 -11.25 -28.20 25.28
N ARG A 245 -12.55 -28.14 25.62
CA ARG A 245 -13.63 -28.16 24.62
C ARG A 245 -13.66 -26.86 23.83
N LEU A 246 -13.49 -25.71 24.48
CA LEU A 246 -13.47 -24.39 23.82
C LEU A 246 -12.24 -24.23 22.91
N GLU A 247 -11.08 -24.70 23.39
CA GLU A 247 -9.86 -24.76 22.59
C GLU A 247 -10.02 -25.70 21.39
N ALA A 248 -10.64 -26.87 21.61
CA ALA A 248 -10.96 -27.81 20.53
C ALA A 248 -11.96 -27.28 19.50
N MET A 249 -12.72 -26.23 19.83
CA MET A 249 -13.58 -25.52 18.87
C MET A 249 -12.87 -24.42 18.10
N GLY A 250 -11.65 -24.04 18.51
CA GLY A 250 -10.77 -23.16 17.74
C GLY A 250 -10.63 -21.72 18.24
N LEU A 251 -11.10 -21.39 19.44
CA LEU A 251 -11.16 -20.02 20.04
C LEU A 251 -11.79 -18.91 19.15
N PRO A 252 -12.65 -18.04 19.71
CA PRO A 252 -13.20 -16.92 18.94
C PRO A 252 -12.12 -15.94 18.46
N ARG A 253 -11.92 -15.83 17.14
CA ARG A 253 -10.83 -15.03 16.56
C ARG A 253 -10.84 -13.59 17.02
N ARG A 254 -12.00 -12.94 17.04
CA ARG A 254 -12.08 -11.50 17.34
C ARG A 254 -11.74 -11.20 18.79
N SER A 255 -12.17 -12.04 19.72
CA SER A 255 -11.83 -11.90 21.14
C SER A 255 -10.32 -12.09 21.37
N VAL A 256 -9.69 -13.03 20.65
CA VAL A 256 -8.22 -13.18 20.66
C VAL A 256 -7.54 -11.93 20.09
N GLU A 257 -7.98 -11.44 18.93
CA GLU A 257 -7.43 -10.24 18.29
C GLU A 257 -7.55 -8.99 19.17
N LYS A 258 -8.72 -8.80 19.81
CA LYS A 258 -8.99 -7.71 20.75
C LYS A 258 -8.08 -7.79 21.98
N THR A 259 -7.84 -9.00 22.49
CA THR A 259 -7.03 -9.22 23.70
C THR A 259 -5.53 -9.09 23.42
N MET A 260 -5.05 -9.64 22.30
CA MET A 260 -3.62 -9.63 21.98
C MET A 260 -3.18 -8.36 21.25
N GLY A 261 -4.07 -7.67 20.54
CA GLY A 261 -3.77 -6.40 19.87
C GLY A 261 -2.54 -6.47 18.96
N SER A 262 -1.58 -5.57 19.18
CA SER A 262 -0.32 -5.49 18.44
C SER A 262 0.59 -6.71 18.64
N ARG A 263 0.36 -7.56 19.65
CA ARG A 263 1.12 -8.79 19.86
C ARG A 263 0.87 -9.85 18.77
N LEU A 264 -0.15 -9.66 17.94
CA LEU A 264 -0.41 -10.44 16.72
C LEU A 264 0.22 -9.82 15.47
N SER A 265 0.80 -8.62 15.57
CA SER A 265 1.51 -7.98 14.47
C SER A 265 2.94 -8.54 14.41
N VAL A 266 3.36 -8.89 13.20
CA VAL A 266 4.70 -9.39 12.92
C VAL A 266 5.24 -8.58 11.73
N SER A 267 6.47 -8.09 11.87
CA SER A 267 7.18 -7.48 10.75
C SER A 267 7.77 -8.55 9.84
N ILE A 268 7.62 -8.38 8.53
CA ILE A 268 8.17 -9.33 7.55
C ILE A 268 8.67 -8.58 6.31
N VAL A 269 9.58 -9.22 5.57
CA VAL A 269 9.87 -8.84 4.19
C VAL A 269 8.75 -9.41 3.29
N PRO A 270 7.96 -8.59 2.56
CA PRO A 270 6.86 -9.06 1.71
C PRO A 270 7.27 -10.14 0.72
N GLY A 271 8.50 -10.03 0.19
CA GLY A 271 9.04 -10.97 -0.79
C GLY A 271 9.21 -12.39 -0.27
N GLN A 272 9.32 -12.58 1.05
CA GLN A 272 9.47 -13.88 1.69
C GLN A 272 8.14 -14.62 1.89
N LEU A 273 6.99 -13.95 1.75
CA LEU A 273 5.68 -14.64 1.72
C LEU A 273 5.45 -15.30 0.36
N VAL A 274 6.10 -16.44 0.14
CA VAL A 274 6.01 -17.23 -1.11
C VAL A 274 4.87 -18.25 -1.10
N GLN A 275 4.13 -18.36 0.02
CA GLN A 275 3.01 -19.29 0.17
C GLN A 275 1.72 -18.55 0.56
N SER A 276 0.61 -18.95 -0.06
CA SER A 276 -0.76 -18.56 0.30
C SER A 276 -1.64 -19.79 0.40
N ILE A 277 -2.50 -19.80 1.42
CA ILE A 277 -3.55 -20.78 1.58
C ILE A 277 -4.63 -20.54 0.53
N SER A 278 -5.05 -21.62 -0.14
CA SER A 278 -6.22 -21.62 -1.01
C SER A 278 -7.25 -22.60 -0.46
N PHE A 279 -8.44 -22.09 -0.15
CA PHE A 279 -9.58 -22.93 0.21
C PHE A 279 -10.30 -23.38 -1.07
N PRO A 280 -10.57 -24.69 -1.25
CA PRO A 280 -11.27 -25.21 -2.43
C PRO A 280 -12.70 -24.69 -2.52
N ASP A 281 -13.36 -24.47 -1.39
CA ASP A 281 -14.72 -23.97 -1.34
C ASP A 281 -14.90 -22.79 -0.36
N LYS A 282 -16.01 -22.06 -0.55
CA LYS A 282 -16.36 -20.90 0.28
C LYS A 282 -16.86 -21.29 1.68
N THR A 283 -17.36 -22.51 1.86
CA THR A 283 -17.93 -23.02 3.11
C THR A 283 -16.82 -23.34 4.11
N GLU A 284 -15.78 -24.05 3.68
CA GLU A 284 -14.55 -24.32 4.40
C GLU A 284 -13.89 -23.00 4.83
N ARG A 285 -13.71 -22.06 3.89
CA ARG A 285 -13.22 -20.71 4.24
C ARG A 285 -14.05 -20.05 5.34
N ARG A 286 -15.39 -20.16 5.28
CA ARG A 286 -16.29 -19.58 6.30
C ARG A 286 -16.15 -20.27 7.66
N ARG A 287 -15.95 -21.59 7.69
CA ARG A 287 -15.73 -22.36 8.94
C ARG A 287 -14.48 -21.86 9.67
N PHE A 288 -13.43 -21.56 8.92
CA PHE A 288 -12.16 -21.08 9.45
C PHE A 288 -12.16 -19.59 9.80
N ALA A 289 -12.89 -18.76 9.06
CA ALA A 289 -12.82 -17.29 9.17
C ALA A 289 -13.11 -16.69 10.57
N ASN A 290 -13.82 -17.40 11.45
CA ASN A 290 -14.17 -16.93 12.80
C ASN A 290 -13.37 -17.62 13.93
N ARG A 291 -12.44 -18.52 13.60
CA ARG A 291 -11.63 -19.28 14.56
C ARG A 291 -10.19 -18.80 14.54
N PHE A 292 -9.55 -18.73 15.70
CA PHE A 292 -8.13 -18.44 15.80
C PHE A 292 -7.27 -19.70 15.59
N ILE A 293 -7.67 -20.83 16.16
CA ILE A 293 -6.98 -22.12 16.02
C ILE A 293 -7.68 -22.94 14.95
N TRP A 294 -6.94 -23.36 13.93
CA TRP A 294 -7.43 -24.13 12.81
C TRP A 294 -6.89 -25.57 12.83
N ASP A 295 -7.77 -26.50 12.44
CA ASP A 295 -7.50 -27.94 12.47
C ASP A 295 -7.38 -28.51 11.06
N GLY A 296 -6.79 -29.68 10.96
CA GLY A 296 -6.63 -30.43 9.71
C GLY A 296 -5.51 -29.89 8.83
N ASP A 297 -5.42 -30.41 7.61
CA ASP A 297 -4.26 -30.21 6.74
C ASP A 297 -4.36 -28.99 5.82
N TRP A 298 -4.94 -27.89 6.32
CA TRP A 298 -5.12 -26.68 5.51
C TRP A 298 -3.79 -26.06 5.05
N ASP A 299 -2.71 -26.30 5.79
CA ASP A 299 -1.35 -25.83 5.50
C ASP A 299 -0.61 -26.71 4.49
N THR A 300 -1.20 -27.81 4.02
CA THR A 300 -0.63 -28.64 2.94
C THR A 300 -1.02 -28.14 1.55
N ARG A 301 -2.09 -27.34 1.45
CA ARG A 301 -2.67 -26.84 0.19
C ARG A 301 -2.25 -25.40 -0.06
N LEU A 302 -0.96 -25.24 -0.30
CA LEU A 302 -0.35 -23.93 -0.51
C LEU A 302 -0.17 -23.65 -2.00
N SER A 303 -0.37 -22.39 -2.35
CA SER A 303 -0.16 -21.85 -3.70
C SER A 303 0.80 -20.67 -3.63
N GLU A 304 1.50 -20.41 -4.72
CA GLU A 304 2.43 -19.27 -4.80
C GLU A 304 1.67 -17.95 -5.05
N PRO A 305 1.71 -16.97 -4.13
CA PRO A 305 0.96 -15.71 -4.24
C PRO A 305 1.31 -14.91 -5.50
N ARG A 306 2.57 -14.94 -5.93
CA ARG A 306 3.09 -14.21 -7.09
C ARG A 306 2.52 -14.70 -8.43
N THR A 307 2.02 -15.92 -8.47
CA THR A 307 1.32 -16.46 -9.65
C THR A 307 -0.17 -16.10 -9.69
N GLY A 308 -0.68 -15.48 -8.62
CA GLY A 308 -2.07 -15.10 -8.48
C GLY A 308 -2.46 -13.91 -9.36
N ARG A 309 -3.74 -13.87 -9.75
CA ARG A 309 -4.32 -12.77 -10.55
C ARG A 309 -4.10 -11.40 -9.93
N GLN A 310 -4.13 -11.29 -8.60
CA GLN A 310 -3.92 -10.02 -7.91
C GLN A 310 -2.49 -9.51 -8.05
N PHE A 311 -1.49 -10.40 -7.98
CA PHE A 311 -0.10 -10.01 -8.20
C PHE A 311 0.10 -9.57 -9.65
N GLN A 312 -0.38 -10.36 -10.62
CA GLN A 312 -0.29 -10.02 -12.04
C GLN A 312 -0.94 -8.68 -12.38
N PHE A 313 -2.13 -8.42 -11.83
CA PHE A 313 -2.83 -7.14 -11.99
C PHE A 313 -2.00 -5.95 -11.47
N ILE A 314 -1.44 -6.07 -10.26
CA ILE A 314 -0.63 -4.99 -9.67
C ILE A 314 0.69 -4.81 -10.40
N TYR A 315 1.35 -5.90 -10.77
CA TYR A 315 2.60 -5.89 -11.53
C TYR A 315 2.41 -5.24 -12.91
N ASP A 316 1.32 -5.57 -13.61
CA ASP A 316 0.99 -4.98 -14.92
C ASP A 316 0.77 -3.46 -14.83
N ILE A 317 0.07 -2.98 -13.79
CA ILE A 317 -0.11 -1.54 -13.55
C ILE A 317 1.22 -0.86 -13.25
N TRP A 318 2.04 -1.44 -12.38
CA TRP A 318 3.33 -0.87 -12.01
C TRP A 318 4.27 -0.81 -13.21
N ARG A 319 4.32 -1.89 -14.02
CA ARG A 319 5.14 -1.97 -15.22
C ARG A 319 4.78 -0.90 -16.26
N HIS A 320 3.50 -0.60 -16.43
CA HIS A 320 3.00 0.37 -17.41
C HIS A 320 2.59 1.71 -16.77
N ARG A 321 3.18 2.09 -15.63
CA ARG A 321 2.73 3.26 -14.86
C ARG A 321 2.90 4.62 -15.57
N ALA A 322 3.86 4.72 -16.49
CA ALA A 322 4.00 5.88 -17.39
C ALA A 322 2.81 5.99 -18.35
N ASP A 323 2.38 4.87 -18.93
CA ASP A 323 1.29 4.81 -19.91
C ASP A 323 0.42 3.56 -19.69
N LEU A 324 -0.65 3.73 -18.92
CA LEU A 324 -1.58 2.63 -18.61
C LEU A 324 -2.36 2.14 -19.83
N THR A 325 -2.31 2.86 -20.97
CA THR A 325 -2.96 2.42 -22.20
C THR A 325 -2.29 1.18 -22.81
N GLN A 326 -1.06 0.89 -22.40
CA GLN A 326 -0.29 -0.28 -22.82
C GLN A 326 -0.49 -1.49 -21.90
N SER A 327 -1.25 -1.34 -20.81
CA SER A 327 -1.44 -2.42 -19.84
C SER A 327 -2.25 -3.59 -20.40
N LEU A 328 -1.83 -4.82 -20.05
CA LEU A 328 -2.55 -6.04 -20.45
C LEU A 328 -3.93 -6.11 -19.78
N THR A 329 -4.06 -5.54 -18.59
CA THR A 329 -5.33 -5.45 -17.86
C THR A 329 -6.34 -4.59 -18.60
N LEU A 330 -5.93 -3.46 -19.19
CA LEU A 330 -6.82 -2.65 -20.02
C LEU A 330 -7.35 -3.47 -21.19
N ALA A 331 -6.47 -4.19 -21.89
CA ALA A 331 -6.86 -5.05 -23.00
C ALA A 331 -7.83 -6.17 -22.58
N ASP A 332 -7.59 -6.86 -21.46
CA ASP A 332 -8.52 -7.88 -20.92
C ASP A 332 -9.89 -7.29 -20.59
N TYR A 333 -9.95 -6.10 -19.99
CA TYR A 333 -11.23 -5.47 -19.66
C TYR A 333 -11.95 -4.92 -20.90
N GLN A 334 -11.24 -4.40 -21.89
CA GLN A 334 -11.83 -3.99 -23.16
C GLN A 334 -12.44 -5.19 -23.89
N ALA A 335 -11.71 -6.30 -24.02
CA ALA A 335 -12.21 -7.51 -24.64
C ALA A 335 -13.49 -8.05 -23.95
N ARG A 336 -13.62 -7.86 -22.63
CA ARG A 336 -14.83 -8.22 -21.90
C ARG A 336 -16.01 -7.29 -22.20
N ILE A 337 -15.76 -5.99 -22.40
CA ILE A 337 -16.79 -5.05 -22.85
C ILE A 337 -17.29 -5.47 -24.23
N ASP A 338 -16.37 -5.77 -25.16
CA ASP A 338 -16.69 -6.18 -26.53
C ASP A 338 -17.50 -7.49 -26.55
N GLN A 339 -17.27 -8.38 -25.58
CA GLN A 339 -18.06 -9.60 -25.35
C GLN A 339 -19.41 -9.36 -24.63
N GLY A 340 -19.80 -8.12 -24.34
CA GLY A 340 -21.02 -7.78 -23.61
C GLY A 340 -20.98 -8.16 -22.12
N ARG A 341 -19.79 -8.34 -21.54
CA ARG A 341 -19.56 -8.79 -20.15
C ARG A 341 -18.66 -7.81 -19.38
N PRO A 342 -18.99 -6.51 -19.32
CA PRO A 342 -18.20 -5.54 -18.59
C PRO A 342 -18.02 -5.94 -17.12
N LEU A 343 -16.89 -5.55 -16.51
CA LEU A 343 -16.66 -5.86 -15.11
C LEU A 343 -17.68 -5.11 -14.24
N ARG A 344 -18.38 -5.86 -13.40
CA ARG A 344 -19.43 -5.35 -12.49
C ARG A 344 -19.09 -5.74 -11.05
N SER A 345 -18.96 -4.73 -10.19
CA SER A 345 -18.81 -4.92 -8.74
C SER A 345 -19.99 -4.30 -8.00
N THR A 346 -21.05 -5.09 -7.82
CA THR A 346 -22.31 -4.64 -7.19
C THR A 346 -22.15 -4.09 -5.77
N HIS A 347 -21.20 -4.62 -4.99
CA HIS A 347 -20.96 -4.15 -3.63
C HIS A 347 -20.16 -2.85 -3.56
N LYS A 348 -19.41 -2.51 -4.62
CA LYS A 348 -18.71 -1.22 -4.75
C LYS A 348 -19.44 -0.21 -5.64
N GLY A 349 -20.53 -0.62 -6.30
CA GLY A 349 -21.20 0.18 -7.33
C GLY A 349 -20.37 0.39 -8.60
N ILE A 350 -19.26 -0.33 -8.79
CA ILE A 350 -18.33 -0.11 -9.92
C ILE A 350 -18.83 -0.86 -11.16
N LEU A 351 -18.91 -0.13 -12.27
CA LEU A 351 -19.13 -0.67 -13.62
C LEU A 351 -17.99 -0.21 -14.53
N LEU A 352 -17.27 -1.14 -15.16
CA LEU A 352 -16.22 -0.83 -16.15
C LEU A 352 -16.73 -1.21 -17.55
N ASP A 353 -17.50 -0.30 -18.14
CA ASP A 353 -18.21 -0.45 -19.41
C ASP A 353 -17.69 0.48 -20.51
N SER A 354 -16.68 1.29 -20.21
CA SER A 354 -15.95 2.09 -21.20
C SER A 354 -14.44 2.04 -20.95
N ARG A 355 -13.66 2.37 -21.98
CA ARG A 355 -12.20 2.47 -21.89
C ARG A 355 -11.76 3.48 -20.83
N GLU A 356 -12.42 4.63 -20.77
CA GLU A 356 -12.12 5.73 -19.85
C GLU A 356 -12.38 5.31 -18.39
N ARG A 357 -13.45 4.53 -18.15
CA ARG A 357 -13.76 4.01 -16.82
C ARG A 357 -12.78 2.92 -16.40
N ILE A 358 -12.30 2.09 -17.34
CA ILE A 358 -11.19 1.17 -17.05
C ILE A 358 -9.93 1.94 -16.69
N LEU A 359 -9.52 2.93 -17.50
CA LEU A 359 -8.33 3.74 -17.22
C LEU A 359 -8.42 4.44 -15.86
N THR A 360 -9.57 5.05 -15.55
CA THR A 360 -9.83 5.65 -14.24
C THR A 360 -9.65 4.63 -13.11
N TYR A 361 -10.14 3.39 -13.28
CA TYR A 361 -9.92 2.32 -12.32
C TYR A 361 -8.44 1.97 -12.15
N LEU A 362 -7.68 1.89 -13.25
CA LEU A 362 -6.23 1.61 -13.19
C LEU A 362 -5.45 2.77 -12.54
N HIS A 363 -5.82 4.02 -12.81
CA HIS A 363 -5.20 5.20 -12.20
C HIS A 363 -5.35 5.21 -10.67
N VAL A 364 -6.51 4.78 -10.13
CA VAL A 364 -6.68 4.63 -8.67
C VAL A 364 -5.64 3.66 -8.07
N TYR A 365 -5.39 2.55 -8.74
CA TYR A 365 -4.39 1.57 -8.30
C TYR A 365 -2.96 2.04 -8.51
N ARG A 366 -2.67 2.74 -9.61
CA ARG A 366 -1.38 3.41 -9.82
C ARG A 366 -1.10 4.38 -8.67
N PHE A 367 -2.06 5.22 -8.31
CA PHE A 367 -1.91 6.16 -7.20
C PHE A 367 -1.67 5.45 -5.86
N TYR A 368 -2.34 4.32 -5.59
CA TYR A 368 -2.04 3.51 -4.40
C TYR A 368 -0.63 2.91 -4.40
N LEU A 369 -0.10 2.54 -5.56
CA LEU A 369 1.29 2.07 -5.70
C LEU A 369 2.27 3.22 -5.48
N GLU A 370 2.05 4.38 -6.09
CA GLU A 370 2.90 5.58 -5.92
C GLU A 370 2.94 6.02 -4.46
N ASP A 371 1.79 6.04 -3.79
CA ASP A 371 1.69 6.33 -2.36
C ASP A 371 2.48 5.34 -1.51
N MET A 372 2.36 4.05 -1.79
CA MET A 372 3.10 3.01 -1.07
C MET A 372 4.59 3.04 -1.38
N ALA A 373 5.00 3.40 -2.60
CA ALA A 373 6.40 3.57 -2.98
C ALA A 373 7.01 4.79 -2.27
N CYS A 374 6.24 5.89 -2.16
CA CYS A 374 6.70 7.11 -1.51
C CYS A 374 6.74 7.03 0.00
N PHE A 375 5.83 6.30 0.66
CA PHE A 375 5.69 6.34 2.12
C PHE A 375 5.73 4.97 2.81
N GLY A 376 5.93 3.89 2.05
CA GLY A 376 5.80 2.52 2.54
C GLY A 376 4.35 2.11 2.77
N LEU A 377 4.17 0.91 3.33
CA LEU A 377 2.85 0.40 3.69
C LEU A 377 2.42 0.89 5.07
N ASP A 378 1.39 1.72 5.11
CA ASP A 378 0.72 2.07 6.36
C ASP A 378 -0.28 0.99 6.77
N ALA A 379 0.01 0.30 7.86
CA ALA A 379 -0.81 -0.78 8.41
C ALA A 379 -2.24 -0.32 8.78
N HIS A 380 -2.40 0.95 9.14
CA HIS A 380 -3.68 1.54 9.54
C HIS A 380 -4.52 1.97 8.34
N GLN A 381 -3.90 2.26 7.20
CA GLN A 381 -4.64 2.59 5.99
C GLN A 381 -5.25 1.36 5.32
N GLY A 382 -6.52 1.50 4.92
CA GLY A 382 -7.28 0.48 4.20
C GLY A 382 -8.21 -0.34 5.08
N LYS A 383 -9.13 -1.04 4.42
CA LYS A 383 -10.23 -1.76 5.07
C LYS A 383 -9.79 -2.96 5.92
N ASP A 384 -8.79 -3.69 5.44
CA ASP A 384 -8.32 -4.94 6.05
C ASP A 384 -6.79 -4.88 6.18
N ALA A 385 -6.29 -5.16 7.38
CA ALA A 385 -4.86 -5.45 7.59
C ALA A 385 -4.45 -6.68 6.77
N ILE A 386 -3.18 -6.76 6.37
CA ILE A 386 -2.64 -7.92 5.66
C ILE A 386 -2.65 -9.10 6.62
N GLY A 387 -3.52 -10.06 6.37
CA GLY A 387 -3.65 -11.25 7.21
C GLY A 387 -2.66 -12.35 6.83
N VAL A 388 -2.09 -13.00 7.83
CA VAL A 388 -1.30 -14.24 7.73
C VAL A 388 -1.83 -15.30 8.71
N ALA A 389 -1.44 -16.54 8.49
CA ALA A 389 -1.66 -17.65 9.42
C ALA A 389 -0.34 -18.38 9.71
N VAL A 390 -0.26 -19.04 10.86
CA VAL A 390 0.91 -19.84 11.26
C VAL A 390 0.66 -21.32 10.96
N THR A 391 1.51 -21.93 10.14
CA THR A 391 1.43 -23.36 9.77
C THR A 391 1.77 -24.29 10.93
N ARG A 392 1.61 -25.62 10.77
CA ARG A 392 1.99 -26.60 11.80
C ARG A 392 3.47 -26.53 12.18
N HIS A 393 4.31 -26.03 11.28
CA HIS A 393 5.76 -25.91 11.47
C HIS A 393 6.18 -24.53 12.00
N GLY A 394 5.23 -23.67 12.38
CA GLY A 394 5.57 -22.34 12.88
C GLY A 394 6.06 -21.39 11.79
N GLN A 395 5.56 -21.53 10.55
CA GLN A 395 5.89 -20.61 9.46
C GLN A 395 4.70 -19.72 9.12
N LEU A 396 4.96 -18.48 8.68
CA LEU A 396 3.90 -17.58 8.21
C LEU A 396 3.51 -17.91 6.77
N THR A 397 2.20 -18.02 6.54
CA THR A 397 1.60 -18.16 5.22
C THR A 397 0.48 -17.15 5.00
N LYS A 398 0.32 -16.71 3.75
CA LYS A 398 -0.66 -15.69 3.39
C LYS A 398 -2.09 -16.26 3.44
N ILE A 399 -3.03 -15.49 3.98
CA ILE A 399 -4.48 -15.76 3.86
C ILE A 399 -5.17 -14.75 2.93
N ASN A 400 -6.41 -15.05 2.52
CA ASN A 400 -7.23 -14.20 1.63
C ASN A 400 -7.80 -12.94 2.33
N LYS A 401 -6.88 -12.05 2.73
CA LYS A 401 -7.10 -10.73 3.36
C LYS A 401 -5.99 -9.76 2.98
N GLY A 402 -6.32 -8.60 2.41
CA GLY A 402 -5.32 -7.63 1.96
C GLY A 402 -4.53 -8.09 0.72
N LEU A 403 -5.15 -8.81 -0.21
CA LEU A 403 -4.48 -9.38 -1.39
C LEU A 403 -3.80 -8.33 -2.29
N HIS A 404 -4.48 -7.22 -2.58
CA HIS A 404 -3.88 -6.16 -3.40
C HIS A 404 -2.73 -5.47 -2.67
N ARG A 405 -2.87 -5.22 -1.35
CA ARG A 405 -1.84 -4.55 -0.55
C ARG A 405 -0.55 -5.38 -0.43
N ILE A 406 -0.66 -6.70 -0.23
CA ILE A 406 0.54 -7.55 -0.24
C ILE A 406 1.17 -7.60 -1.64
N ALA A 407 0.36 -7.66 -2.70
CA ALA A 407 0.86 -7.67 -4.07
C ALA A 407 1.61 -6.37 -4.38
N MET A 408 1.09 -5.22 -3.96
CA MET A 408 1.76 -3.92 -4.07
C MET A 408 3.09 -3.93 -3.32
N ALA A 409 3.09 -4.34 -2.05
CA ALA A 409 4.31 -4.40 -1.25
C ALA A 409 5.37 -5.35 -1.84
N GLN A 410 4.94 -6.44 -2.49
CA GLN A 410 5.84 -7.36 -3.18
C GLN A 410 6.38 -6.80 -4.50
N VAL A 411 5.53 -6.12 -5.30
CA VAL A 411 5.93 -5.49 -6.57
C VAL A 411 6.87 -4.31 -6.34
N LEU A 412 6.67 -3.57 -5.25
CA LEU A 412 7.52 -2.46 -4.83
C LEU A 412 8.75 -2.90 -4.04
N GLU A 413 8.90 -4.21 -3.78
CA GLU A 413 10.03 -4.78 -3.05
C GLU A 413 10.31 -4.07 -1.71
N LEU A 414 9.24 -3.70 -0.97
CA LEU A 414 9.41 -3.00 0.30
C LEU A 414 10.28 -3.83 1.25
N ALA A 415 11.20 -3.18 1.96
CA ALA A 415 12.09 -3.85 2.91
C ALA A 415 11.30 -4.60 3.99
N GLU A 416 10.25 -3.97 4.52
CA GLU A 416 9.49 -4.49 5.65
C GLU A 416 8.03 -4.03 5.59
N ILE A 417 7.12 -4.90 6.02
CA ILE A 417 5.71 -4.59 6.26
C ILE A 417 5.22 -5.23 7.55
N GLN A 418 4.22 -4.61 8.17
CA GLN A 418 3.46 -5.21 9.25
C GLN A 418 2.36 -6.11 8.69
N VAL A 419 2.34 -7.37 9.14
CA VAL A 419 1.23 -8.31 8.90
C VAL A 419 0.60 -8.72 10.22
N GLN A 420 -0.67 -9.10 10.17
CA GLN A 420 -1.41 -9.54 11.35
C GLN A 420 -1.69 -11.04 11.28
N VAL A 421 -1.27 -11.76 12.32
CA VAL A 421 -1.61 -13.17 12.51
C VAL A 421 -3.09 -13.27 12.87
N ARG A 422 -3.86 -13.87 11.96
CA ARG A 422 -5.31 -14.04 12.11
C ARG A 422 -5.69 -15.41 12.64
N SER A 423 -4.83 -16.41 12.40
CA SER A 423 -5.05 -17.79 12.81
C SER A 423 -3.74 -18.56 12.93
N VAL A 424 -3.77 -19.67 13.67
CA VAL A 424 -2.64 -20.57 13.87
C VAL A 424 -3.08 -22.02 13.74
N HIS A 425 -2.17 -22.90 13.34
CA HIS A 425 -2.43 -24.33 13.26
C HIS A 425 -2.51 -24.95 14.66
N ARG A 426 -3.44 -25.91 14.87
CA ARG A 426 -3.59 -26.59 16.17
C ARG A 426 -2.30 -27.24 16.67
N GLY A 427 -1.58 -27.95 15.81
CA GLY A 427 -0.31 -28.58 16.17
C GLY A 427 0.73 -27.57 16.70
N TRP A 428 0.87 -26.43 16.02
CA TRP A 428 1.76 -25.36 16.48
C TRP A 428 1.29 -24.74 17.80
N TRP A 429 -0.02 -24.50 17.93
CA TRP A 429 -0.60 -24.00 19.18
C TRP A 429 -0.30 -24.93 20.36
N GLN A 430 -0.50 -26.24 20.20
CA GLN A 430 -0.23 -27.23 21.25
C GLN A 430 1.25 -27.28 21.62
N GLN A 431 2.14 -27.24 20.62
CA GLN A 431 3.58 -27.21 20.82
C GLN A 431 4.02 -25.97 21.60
N VAL A 432 3.56 -24.79 21.19
CA VAL A 432 3.98 -23.52 21.82
C VAL A 432 3.40 -23.36 23.21
N THR A 433 2.13 -23.74 23.40
CA THR A 433 1.47 -23.54 24.69
C THR A 433 1.81 -24.62 25.71
N GLU A 434 2.27 -25.81 25.31
CA GLU A 434 2.53 -26.94 26.22
C GLU A 434 1.34 -27.21 27.17
N HIS A 435 0.12 -27.02 26.67
CA HIS A 435 -1.13 -27.13 27.44
C HIS A 435 -1.29 -26.10 28.59
N LEU A 436 -0.45 -25.05 28.62
CA LEU A 436 -0.69 -23.88 29.45
C LEU A 436 -2.09 -23.32 29.16
N PRO A 437 -2.84 -22.90 30.18
CA PRO A 437 -4.20 -22.41 29.96
C PRO A 437 -4.26 -20.88 29.86
N GLY A 438 -5.39 -20.38 29.36
CA GLY A 438 -5.84 -18.98 29.50
C GLY A 438 -4.81 -17.93 29.07
N SER A 439 -4.59 -16.92 29.92
CA SER A 439 -3.67 -15.81 29.62
C SER A 439 -2.24 -16.26 29.36
N ARG A 440 -1.73 -17.24 30.13
CA ARG A 440 -0.37 -17.77 29.98
C ARG A 440 -0.14 -18.39 28.60
N ALA A 441 -1.15 -19.07 28.04
CA ALA A 441 -1.08 -19.55 26.65
C ALA A 441 -0.94 -18.40 25.65
N LEU A 442 -1.73 -17.33 25.81
CA LEU A 442 -1.64 -16.17 24.91
C LEU A 442 -0.31 -15.41 25.08
N ASP A 443 0.24 -15.38 26.29
CA ASP A 443 1.57 -14.85 26.59
C ASP A 443 2.65 -15.60 25.82
N GLN A 444 2.64 -16.92 25.93
CA GLN A 444 3.56 -17.80 25.21
C GLN A 444 3.40 -17.72 23.69
N VAL A 445 2.16 -17.69 23.19
CA VAL A 445 1.87 -17.52 21.76
C VAL A 445 2.41 -16.18 21.26
N GLY A 446 2.16 -15.08 21.96
CA GLY A 446 2.67 -13.76 21.54
C GLY A 446 4.20 -13.70 21.50
N GLN A 447 4.89 -14.35 22.44
CA GLN A 447 6.36 -14.46 22.41
C GLN A 447 6.85 -15.32 21.24
N ALA A 448 6.19 -16.45 20.98
CA ALA A 448 6.54 -17.33 19.86
C ALA A 448 6.32 -16.65 18.50
N LEU A 449 5.26 -15.84 18.36
CA LEU A 449 4.96 -15.12 17.12
C LEU A 449 6.07 -14.16 16.69
N GLN A 450 6.79 -13.55 17.64
CA GLN A 450 7.92 -12.66 17.33
C GLN A 450 9.13 -13.40 16.71
N LYS A 451 9.16 -14.73 16.84
CA LYS A 451 10.21 -15.59 16.29
C LYS A 451 9.76 -16.33 15.02
N THR A 452 8.49 -16.19 14.63
CA THR A 452 7.92 -16.89 13.48
C THR A 452 8.42 -16.25 12.19
N LEU A 453 9.03 -17.06 11.33
CA LEU A 453 9.54 -16.62 10.03
C LEU A 453 8.54 -16.95 8.91
N PRO A 454 8.56 -16.22 7.78
CA PRO A 454 7.87 -16.64 6.57
C PRO A 454 8.35 -18.01 6.09
N ALA A 455 7.44 -18.77 5.47
CA ALA A 455 7.82 -20.03 4.85
C ALA A 455 8.82 -19.78 3.71
N THR A 456 10.01 -20.39 3.78
CA THR A 456 11.14 -20.11 2.87
C THR A 456 11.16 -20.95 1.60
N HIS A 457 10.39 -22.04 1.55
CA HIS A 457 10.38 -22.93 0.38
C HIS A 457 9.13 -22.69 -0.47
N PRO A 458 9.26 -22.43 -1.79
CA PRO A 458 8.12 -22.51 -2.68
C PRO A 458 7.53 -23.93 -2.58
N PRO A 459 6.20 -24.10 -2.73
CA PRO A 459 5.59 -25.43 -2.79
C PRO A 459 6.32 -26.22 -3.89
N SER A 460 6.79 -27.43 -3.59
CA SER A 460 7.52 -28.29 -4.54
C SER A 460 6.89 -28.21 -5.94
N GLU A 461 7.69 -27.89 -6.96
CA GLU A 461 7.32 -27.36 -8.29
C GLU A 461 6.27 -28.17 -9.10
N HIS A 462 5.85 -29.33 -8.62
CA HIS A 462 5.07 -30.31 -9.39
C HIS A 462 3.63 -29.90 -9.75
N PHE A 463 3.08 -28.80 -9.23
CA PHE A 463 1.64 -28.51 -9.36
C PHE A 463 1.24 -27.24 -10.14
N SER A 464 2.16 -26.30 -10.44
CA SER A 464 1.77 -24.94 -10.85
C SER A 464 1.91 -24.64 -12.36
N ARG A 465 3.01 -25.02 -13.01
CA ARG A 465 3.31 -24.58 -14.39
C ARG A 465 2.41 -25.21 -15.47
N GLU A 466 2.08 -26.50 -15.32
CA GLU A 466 1.32 -27.23 -16.33
C GLU A 466 -0.17 -26.87 -16.35
N LYS A 467 -0.73 -26.53 -15.19
CA LYS A 467 -2.14 -26.13 -15.04
C LYS A 467 -2.40 -24.72 -15.57
N TRP A 468 -1.42 -23.82 -15.47
CA TRP A 468 -1.52 -22.46 -16.01
C TRP A 468 -1.48 -22.45 -17.54
N ARG A 469 -0.56 -23.20 -18.16
CA ARG A 469 -0.47 -23.34 -19.63
C ARG A 469 -1.76 -23.93 -20.24
N ARG A 470 -2.32 -24.97 -19.65
CA ARG A 470 -3.56 -25.61 -20.13
C ARG A 470 -4.81 -24.71 -20.04
N LYS A 471 -4.80 -23.69 -19.17
CA LYS A 471 -5.95 -22.79 -18.99
C LYS A 471 -5.97 -21.60 -19.96
N HIS A 472 -4.83 -21.26 -20.57
CA HIS A 472 -4.71 -20.13 -21.51
C HIS A 472 -4.45 -20.57 -22.96
N GLN A 473 -4.41 -21.89 -23.21
CA GLN A 473 -4.44 -22.49 -24.55
C GLN A 473 -5.85 -22.94 -24.98
N ARG A 474 -6.88 -22.58 -24.23
CA ARG A 474 -8.30 -22.77 -24.54
C ARG A 474 -9.01 -21.43 -24.39
#